data_AF-A0A350JHB9-F1
#
_entry.id   AF-A0A350JHB9-F1
#
_cell.length_a   1.000
_cell.length_b   1.000
_cell.length_c   1.000
_cell.angle_alpha   90.00
_cell.angle_beta   90.00
_cell.angle_gamma   90.00
#
_symmetry.space_group_name_H-M   'P 1'
#
loop_
_entity.id
_entity.type
_entity.pdbx_description
1 polymer ?
#
loop_
_entity_poly.entity_id
_entity_poly.type
_entity_poly.pdbx_seq_one_letter_code
_entity_poly.pdbx_strand_id
1 'polypeptide(L)'
;MKNWSRHITPILFLICLASTSCKDKEPVEEKPIVTEEQVRCENTCIFSTDGSCDDGGPDSKFGYCDFGTDCDDCGERNVITVKD
;
A
#
# COMPACT_ATOMS: atom_id res chain seq x y z
N MET A 1 -20.74 32.08 -2.44
CA MET A 1 -21.23 33.40 -1.97
C MET A 1 -20.82 33.59 -0.51
N LYS A 2 -19.89 34.52 -0.23
CA LYS A 2 -19.80 35.31 1.02
C LYS A 2 -18.59 36.24 0.93
N ASN A 3 -18.92 37.50 0.67
CA ASN A 3 -18.04 38.67 0.60
C ASN A 3 -17.30 38.89 1.92
N TRP A 4 -15.97 38.81 1.93
CA TRP A 4 -15.15 39.45 2.97
C TRP A 4 -14.33 40.55 2.30
N SER A 5 -14.82 41.78 2.48
CA SER A 5 -14.38 42.98 1.79
C SER A 5 -13.03 43.45 2.31
N ARG A 6 -12.24 43.93 1.34
CA ARG A 6 -10.86 44.38 1.39
C ARG A 6 -10.72 45.68 2.21
N HIS A 7 -9.67 45.79 3.02
CA HIS A 7 -9.02 47.05 3.36
C HIS A 7 -7.51 46.88 3.05
N ILE A 8 -7.12 47.26 1.83
CA ILE A 8 -6.29 48.45 1.55
C ILE A 8 -4.90 48.36 2.20
N THR A 9 -3.92 47.91 1.42
CA THR A 9 -2.60 48.55 1.41
C THR A 9 -2.19 48.78 -0.06
N PRO A 10 -2.01 50.03 -0.51
CA PRO A 10 -1.46 50.34 -1.83
C PRO A 10 0.07 50.13 -1.78
N ILE A 11 0.73 50.07 -2.94
CA ILE A 11 2.20 50.07 -3.13
C ILE A 11 2.87 48.71 -3.43
N LEU A 12 2.20 47.72 -4.04
CA LEU A 12 2.98 46.65 -4.70
C LEU A 12 2.29 46.08 -5.94
N PHE A 13 1.95 46.95 -6.89
CA PHE A 13 1.50 46.58 -8.23
C PHE A 13 2.56 47.00 -9.25
N LEU A 14 3.69 46.29 -9.26
CA LEU A 14 4.62 46.22 -10.39
C LEU A 14 4.77 44.74 -10.78
N ILE A 15 3.67 44.21 -11.33
CA ILE A 15 3.59 43.23 -12.41
C ILE A 15 4.85 42.40 -12.69
N CYS A 16 5.01 41.29 -11.96
CA CYS A 16 5.65 40.07 -12.50
C CYS A 16 4.73 39.46 -13.56
N LEU A 17 4.78 40.01 -14.77
CA LEU A 17 4.28 39.39 -15.99
C LEU A 17 5.37 38.47 -16.56
N ALA A 18 5.49 37.25 -16.05
CA ALA A 18 6.06 36.11 -16.79
C ALA A 18 5.92 34.81 -15.98
N SER A 19 5.30 33.81 -16.60
CA SER A 19 5.44 32.39 -16.27
C SER A 19 4.73 31.89 -15.00
N THR A 20 3.40 32.06 -14.90
CA THR A 20 2.61 31.01 -14.22
C THR A 20 2.45 29.84 -15.18
N SER A 21 3.53 29.06 -15.33
CA SER A 21 3.41 27.70 -15.84
C SER A 21 3.10 26.80 -14.64
N CYS A 22 1.91 27.00 -14.06
CA CYS A 22 1.31 25.97 -13.23
C CYS A 22 0.64 25.02 -14.21
N LYS A 23 1.40 24.04 -14.71
CA LYS A 23 0.82 22.89 -15.40
C LYS A 23 -0.06 22.21 -14.37
N ASP A 24 -1.38 22.31 -14.55
CA ASP A 24 -2.31 21.45 -13.86
C ASP A 24 -1.86 20.01 -14.13
N LYS A 25 -1.44 19.31 -13.08
CA LYS A 25 -1.24 17.86 -13.17
C LYS A 25 -2.62 17.28 -13.43
N GLU A 26 -2.79 16.65 -14.59
CA GLU A 26 -3.95 15.82 -14.86
C GLU A 26 -4.14 14.84 -13.69
N PRO A 27 -5.37 14.70 -13.14
CA PRO A 27 -5.64 13.63 -12.20
C PRO A 27 -5.43 12.31 -12.93
N VAL A 28 -4.47 11.52 -12.48
CA VAL A 28 -4.30 10.15 -12.96
C VAL A 28 -5.62 9.42 -12.65
N GLU A 29 -6.31 8.96 -13.69
CA GLU A 29 -7.42 8.03 -13.57
C GLU A 29 -6.85 6.69 -13.08
N GLU A 30 -6.68 6.57 -11.77
CA GLU A 30 -6.22 5.34 -11.15
C GLU A 30 -7.42 4.40 -11.04
N LYS A 31 -7.45 3.40 -11.93
CA LYS A 31 -8.27 2.20 -11.73
C LYS A 31 -8.02 1.74 -10.29
N PRO A 32 -9.04 1.66 -9.41
CA PRO A 32 -8.80 1.29 -8.03
C PRO A 32 -8.28 -0.14 -8.00
N ILE A 33 -6.99 -0.29 -7.71
CA ILE A 33 -6.40 -1.58 -7.39
C ILE A 33 -6.97 -1.97 -6.04
N VAL A 34 -8.02 -2.80 -6.05
CA VAL A 34 -8.58 -3.35 -4.82
C VAL A 34 -7.59 -4.41 -4.35
N THR A 35 -6.70 -4.02 -3.45
CA THR A 35 -5.83 -4.94 -2.74
C THR A 35 -6.62 -5.56 -1.60
N GLU A 36 -6.90 -6.86 -1.67
CA GLU A 36 -7.43 -7.61 -0.54
C GLU A 36 -6.27 -8.26 0.21
N GLU A 37 -6.18 -7.96 1.51
CA GLU A 37 -5.31 -8.67 2.44
C GLU A 37 -6.02 -9.95 2.86
N GLN A 38 -5.56 -11.07 2.32
CA GLN A 38 -6.08 -12.39 2.65
C GLN A 38 -5.13 -13.09 3.61
N VAL A 39 -5.68 -13.61 4.70
CA VAL A 39 -4.95 -14.51 5.60
C VAL A 39 -4.92 -15.91 4.98
N ARG A 40 -3.73 -16.47 4.79
CA ARG A 40 -3.47 -17.84 4.33
C ARG A 40 -2.88 -18.66 5.47
N CYS A 41 -3.52 -19.79 5.74
CA CYS A 41 -3.03 -20.82 6.62
C CYS A 41 -3.52 -22.16 6.08
N GLU A 42 -2.61 -22.86 5.44
CA GLU A 42 -2.80 -24.18 4.89
C GLU A 42 -1.78 -25.07 5.64
N ASN A 43 -2.15 -26.26 6.12
CA ASN A 43 -1.21 -27.18 6.77
C ASN A 43 -1.02 -28.41 5.88
N THR A 44 -0.71 -28.14 4.61
CA THR A 44 -0.64 -29.17 3.57
C THR A 44 0.76 -29.74 3.39
N CYS A 45 1.77 -29.10 3.97
CA CYS A 45 3.14 -29.60 3.95
C CYS A 45 3.32 -30.80 4.88
N ILE A 46 4.26 -31.70 4.55
CA ILE A 46 4.56 -32.88 5.39
C ILE A 46 5.18 -32.50 6.75
N PHE A 47 5.81 -31.32 6.84
CA PHE A 47 6.45 -30.81 8.04
C PHE A 47 5.58 -29.78 8.78
N SER A 48 4.31 -29.64 8.40
CA SER A 48 3.44 -28.57 8.92
C SER A 48 3.15 -28.60 10.43
N THR A 49 3.62 -29.62 11.15
CA THR A 49 3.37 -29.83 12.58
C THR A 49 4.57 -30.51 13.25
N ASP A 50 5.78 -30.29 12.73
CA ASP A 50 6.99 -30.92 13.25
C ASP A 50 7.63 -30.12 14.42
N GLY A 51 7.05 -28.96 14.74
CA GLY A 51 7.48 -28.04 15.78
C GLY A 51 8.50 -27.01 15.29
N SER A 52 8.78 -26.94 14.00
CA SER A 52 9.64 -25.94 13.37
C SER A 52 8.94 -25.27 12.21
N CYS A 53 8.97 -23.93 12.18
CA CYS A 53 8.49 -23.18 11.03
C CYS A 53 9.40 -23.40 9.80
N ASP A 54 8.82 -23.90 8.71
CA ASP A 54 9.47 -24.42 7.51
C ASP A 54 8.92 -23.82 6.21
N ASP A 55 7.99 -22.88 6.29
CA ASP A 55 7.30 -22.29 5.13
C ASP A 55 8.11 -21.25 4.34
N GLY A 56 9.39 -21.05 4.72
CA GLY A 56 10.34 -20.19 4.03
C GLY A 56 10.11 -18.69 4.17
N GLY A 57 9.14 -18.24 4.98
CA GLY A 57 8.89 -16.82 5.21
C GLY A 57 9.58 -16.23 6.44
N PRO A 58 9.14 -15.03 6.89
CA PRO A 58 9.66 -14.43 8.11
C PRO A 58 9.54 -15.36 9.30
N ASP A 59 10.61 -15.42 10.11
CA ASP A 59 10.75 -16.31 11.27
C ASP A 59 10.78 -17.82 10.96
N SER A 60 10.81 -18.20 9.68
CA SER A 60 11.01 -19.57 9.25
C SER A 60 12.45 -20.03 9.43
N LYS A 61 12.62 -21.22 9.99
CA LYS A 61 13.91 -21.88 10.20
C LYS A 61 14.40 -22.53 8.91
N PHE A 62 13.48 -23.11 8.14
CA PHE A 62 13.76 -23.74 6.85
C PHE A 62 12.77 -23.27 5.77
N GLY A 63 12.87 -23.83 4.57
CA GLY A 63 12.00 -23.52 3.42
C GLY A 63 11.56 -24.81 2.73
N TYR A 64 11.25 -25.84 3.51
CA TYR A 64 10.81 -27.15 3.00
C TYR A 64 9.33 -27.15 2.61
N CYS A 65 8.57 -26.19 3.13
CA CYS A 65 7.16 -25.97 2.87
C CYS A 65 6.97 -24.71 2.01
N ASP A 66 5.90 -24.69 1.21
CA ASP A 66 5.50 -23.48 0.51
C ASP A 66 4.96 -22.45 1.53
N PHE A 67 5.10 -21.17 1.22
CA PHE A 67 4.68 -20.08 2.13
C PHE A 67 3.21 -20.20 2.58
N GLY A 68 3.00 -20.21 3.89
CA GLY A 68 1.70 -20.42 4.52
C GLY A 68 1.18 -21.85 4.48
N THR A 69 1.98 -22.85 4.08
CA THR A 69 1.62 -24.29 4.09
C THR A 69 2.05 -25.06 5.34
N ASP A 70 2.69 -24.35 6.28
CA ASP A 70 3.12 -24.81 7.60
C ASP A 70 2.75 -23.74 8.65
N CYS A 71 1.46 -23.41 8.75
CA CYS A 71 1.01 -22.35 9.65
C CYS A 71 0.77 -22.83 11.09
N ASP A 72 0.69 -24.13 11.34
CA ASP A 72 0.63 -24.67 12.70
C ASP A 72 1.93 -24.35 13.47
N ASP A 73 3.09 -24.38 12.80
CA ASP A 73 4.37 -24.00 13.39
C ASP A 73 4.78 -22.54 13.07
N CYS A 74 4.39 -21.99 11.91
CA CYS A 74 4.75 -20.62 11.51
C CYS A 74 3.76 -19.51 11.89
N GLY A 75 2.52 -19.86 12.25
CA GLY A 75 1.39 -18.95 12.31
C GLY A 75 0.83 -18.56 10.93
N GLU A 76 -0.29 -17.84 10.95
CA GLU A 76 -1.00 -17.41 9.74
C GLU A 76 -0.21 -16.36 8.92
N ARG A 77 -0.39 -16.36 7.60
CA ARG A 77 0.34 -15.48 6.68
C ARG A 77 -0.56 -14.53 5.90
N ASN A 78 -0.21 -13.24 5.88
CA ASN A 78 -0.93 -12.23 5.10
C ASN A 78 -0.47 -12.22 3.64
N VAL A 79 -1.41 -12.38 2.72
CA VAL A 79 -1.18 -12.40 1.27
C VAL A 79 -1.98 -11.27 0.65
N ILE A 80 -1.29 -10.33 0.01
CA ILE A 80 -1.93 -9.26 -0.74
C ILE A 80 -2.23 -9.79 -2.13
N THR A 81 -3.51 -9.96 -2.46
CA THR A 81 -3.93 -10.31 -3.82
C THR A 81 -4.45 -9.08 -4.54
N VAL A 82 -4.02 -8.92 -5.79
CA VAL A 82 -4.53 -7.88 -6.69
C VAL A 82 -5.64 -8.50 -7.52
N LYS A 83 -6.87 -7.99 -7.39
CA LYS A 83 -8.00 -8.41 -8.22
C LYS A 83 -8.13 -7.48 -9.43
N ASP A 84 -7.92 -8.02 -10.63
CA ASP A 84 -7.97 -7.29 -11.91
C ASP A 84 -9.36 -7.23 -12.55
#